data_AF-A0A4Z1G321-F1
#
_entry.id   AF-A0A4Z1G321-F1
#
_cell.length_a   1.000
_cell.length_b   1.000
_cell.length_c   1.000
_cell.angle_alpha   90.00
_cell.angle_beta   90.00
_cell.angle_gamma   90.00
#
_symmetry.space_group_name_H-M   'P 1'
#
loop_
_entity.id
_entity.type
_entity.pdbx_description
1 polymer ?
#
loop_
_entity_poly.entity_id
_entity_poly.type
_entity_poly.pdbx_seq_one_letter_code
_entity_poly.pdbx_strand_id
1 'polypeptide(L)' 'MPQYLISLTAPKPLVRFFKGRHFLGGRFVTPEISEKYNLQLPEYEGVDQIVEMPVQEEEKL' A
#
# COMPACT_ATOMS: atom_id res chain seq x y z
N MET A 1 13.79 -15.88 -0.18
CA MET A 1 12.79 -14.83 0.20
C MET A 1 12.65 -13.87 -0.96
N PRO A 2 11.45 -13.37 -1.27
CA PRO A 2 11.29 -12.37 -2.33
C PRO A 2 12.02 -11.07 -1.97
N GLN A 3 12.64 -10.44 -2.96
CA GLN A 3 13.29 -9.13 -2.78
C GLN A 3 12.26 -8.00 -2.70
N TYR A 4 11.09 -8.22 -3.28
CA TYR A 4 10.03 -7.23 -3.46
C TYR A 4 8.68 -7.80 -3.02
N LEU A 5 7.88 -6.98 -2.34
CA LEU A 5 6.48 -7.23 -2.05
C LEU A 5 5.64 -6.13 -2.69
N ILE A 6 4.62 -6.48 -3.46
CA ILE A 6 3.66 -5.53 -4.02
C ILE A 6 2.30 -5.81 -3.40
N SER A 7 1.87 -4.94 -2.49
CA SER A 7 0.52 -4.98 -1.95
C SER A 7 -0.43 -4.34 -2.95
N LEU A 8 -1.53 -5.03 -3.25
CA LEU A 8 -2.61 -4.49 -4.09
C LEU A 8 -3.70 -3.86 -3.22
N THR A 9 -4.19 -2.69 -3.62
CA THR A 9 -5.26 -1.90 -2.99
C THR A 9 -4.83 -1.29 -1.66
N ALA A 10 -4.44 -2.12 -0.69
CA ALA A 10 -3.93 -1.71 0.62
C ALA A 10 -2.90 -2.75 1.10
N PRO A 11 -1.93 -2.38 1.95
CA PRO A 11 -1.08 -3.34 2.62
C PRO A 11 -1.90 -4.23 3.56
N LYS A 12 -1.40 -5.44 3.81
CA LYS A 12 -2.03 -6.41 4.71
C LYS A 12 -1.17 -6.56 5.97
N PRO A 13 -1.74 -6.92 7.14
CA PRO A 13 -0.99 -6.93 8.40
C PRO A 13 0.29 -7.79 8.42
N LEU A 14 0.39 -8.80 7.56
CA LEU A 14 1.57 -9.66 7.47
C LEU A 14 2.79 -8.99 6.80
N VAL A 15 2.63 -7.80 6.20
CA VAL A 15 3.74 -6.99 5.67
C VAL A 15 4.80 -6.74 6.75
N ARG A 16 4.40 -6.61 8.02
CA ARG A 16 5.32 -6.40 9.16
C ARG A 16 6.40 -7.48 9.34
N PHE A 17 6.20 -8.67 8.76
CA PHE A 17 7.18 -9.77 8.81
C PHE A 17 8.10 -9.82 7.59
N PHE A 18 7.81 -9.01 6.57
CA PHE A 18 8.62 -8.91 5.37
C PHE A 18 9.94 -8.17 5.67
N LYS A 19 10.98 -8.41 4.87
CA LYS A 19 12.33 -7.83 5.08
C LYS A 19 12.96 -7.27 3.80
N GLY A 20 12.19 -7.17 2.71
CA GLY A 20 12.64 -6.60 1.44
C GLY A 20 12.02 -5.23 1.17
N ARG A 21 12.00 -4.81 -0.10
CA ARG A 21 11.37 -3.54 -0.51
C ARG A 21 9.89 -3.73 -0.75
N HIS A 22 9.06 -2.88 -0.16
CA HIS A 22 7.62 -2.99 -0.23
C HIS A 22 7.06 -1.84 -1.08
N PHE A 23 6.14 -2.19 -1.97
CA PHE A 23 5.41 -1.26 -2.83
C PHE A 23 3.92 -1.46 -2.63
N LEU A 24 3.17 -0.38 -2.74
CA LEU A 24 1.74 -0.40 -2.95
C LEU A 24 1.45 -0.19 -4.44
N GLY A 25 0.52 -0.95 -4.98
CA GLY A 25 -0.05 -0.72 -6.30
C GLY A 25 -1.56 -0.91 -6.29
N GLY A 26 -2.16 -0.81 -7.47
CA GLY A 26 -3.62 -0.88 -7.62
C GLY A 26 -4.28 0.49 -7.46
N ARG A 27 -3.81 1.46 -8.25
CA ARG A 27 -4.37 2.82 -8.36
C ARG A 27 -5.71 2.84 -9.10
N PHE A 28 -6.69 2.15 -8.54
CA PHE A 28 -8.06 2.06 -9.05
C PHE A 28 -9.11 2.17 -7.94
N VAL A 29 -8.68 2.46 -6.71
CA VAL A 29 -9.60 2.68 -5.58
C VAL A 29 -10.27 4.04 -5.75
N THR A 30 -11.59 4.06 -5.75
CA THR A 30 -12.35 5.31 -5.85
C THR A 30 -12.40 6.01 -4.49
N PRO A 31 -12.64 7.33 -4.45
CA PRO A 31 -12.79 8.07 -3.19
C PRO A 31 -13.86 7.46 -2.27
N GLU A 32 -14.98 7.01 -2.83
CA GLU A 32 -16.09 6.43 -2.05
C GLU A 32 -15.68 5.12 -1.37
N ILE A 33 -14.88 4.29 -2.04
CA ILE A 33 -14.35 3.05 -1.43
C ILE A 33 -13.30 3.40 -0.36
N SER A 34 -12.45 4.39 -0.62
CA SER A 34 -11.46 4.85 0.35
C SER A 34 -12.12 5.34 1.64
N GLU A 35 -13.15 6.17 1.52
CA GLU A 35 -13.91 6.70 2.65
C GLU A 35 -14.70 5.60 3.39
N LYS A 36 -15.39 4.73 2.64
CA LYS A 36 -16.22 3.65 3.22
C LYS A 36 -15.42 2.71 4.11
N TYR A 37 -14.17 2.42 3.75
CA TYR A 37 -13.31 1.50 4.49
C TYR A 37 -12.24 2.21 5.31
N ASN A 38 -12.27 3.55 5.38
CA ASN A 38 -11.25 4.38 6.02
C ASN A 38 -9.85 3.93 5.58
N LEU A 39 -9.58 3.96 4.28
CA LEU A 39 -8.27 3.61 3.73
C LEU A 39 -7.41 4.88 3.67
N GLN A 40 -6.34 4.94 4.48
CA GLN A 40 -5.24 5.89 4.30
C GLN A 40 -4.32 5.44 3.16
N LEU A 41 -4.75 5.69 1.91
CA LEU A 41 -3.94 5.42 0.73
C LEU A 41 -2.90 6.54 0.54
N PRO A 42 -1.65 6.22 0.15
CA PRO A 42 -0.66 7.22 -0.20
C PRO A 42 -1.01 7.92 -1.53
N GLU A 43 -0.43 9.11 -1.73
CA GLU A 43 -0.51 9.80 -3.02
C GLU A 43 0.38 9.12 -4.06
N TYR A 44 -0.13 8.97 -5.28
CA TYR A 44 0.62 8.51 -6.44
C TYR A 44 1.11 9.72 -7.23
N GLU A 45 2.41 9.81 -7.51
CA GLU A 45 2.98 10.92 -8.27
C GLU A 45 2.55 10.87 -9.74
N GLY A 46 2.00 11.97 -10.27
CA GLY A 46 1.61 12.09 -11.67
C GLY A 46 0.75 10.92 -12.17
N VAL A 47 1.31 10.11 -13.07
CA VAL A 47 0.66 8.93 -13.69
C VAL A 47 1.20 7.59 -13.16
N ASP A 48 2.02 7.62 -12.11
CA ASP A 48 2.61 6.41 -11.52
C ASP A 48 1.54 5.44 -11.03
N GLN A 49 1.84 4.15 -11.13
CA GLN A 49 0.95 3.05 -10.78
C GLN A 49 1.35 2.33 -9.49
N ILE A 50 2.48 2.73 -8.90
CA ILE A 50 3.04 2.17 -7.67
C ILE A 50 3.63 3.28 -6.79
N VAL A 51 3.70 3.03 -5.49
CA VAL A 51 4.39 3.86 -4.50
C VAL A 51 5.26 2.95 -3.63
N GLU A 52 6.51 3.33 -3.34
CA GLU A 52 7.35 2.61 -2.38
C GLU A 52 6.89 2.94 -0.96
N MET A 53 6.69 1.90 -0.13
CA MET A 53 6.13 2.00 1.21
C MET A 53 7.11 1.46 2.26
N PRO A 54 7.08 2.00 3.50
CA PRO A 54 7.79 1.37 4.61
C PRO A 54 7.21 -0.02 4.92
N VAL A 55 8.06 -0.95 5.35
CA VAL A 55 7.65 -2.32 5.74
C VAL A 55 6.95 -2.33 7.12
N GLN A 56 7.02 -1.23 7.85
CA GLN A 56 6.31 -1.01 9.11
C GLN A 56 5.10 -0.12 8.85
N GLU A 57 3.90 -0.63 9.04
CA GLU A 57 2.71 0.21 9.15
C GLU A 57 2.65 0.81 10.57
N GLU A 58 2.52 2.13 10.64
CA GLU A 58 1.92 2.80 11.80
C GLU A 58 0.45 2.34 11.90
N GLU A 59 -0.01 2.11 13.12
CA GLU A 59 -1.12 1.21 13.49
C GLU A 59 -2.54 1.62 13.02
N LYS A 60 -2.68 2.53 12.04
CA LYS A 60 -3.97 3.06 11.59
C LYS A 60 -3.99 3.28 10.08
N LEU A 61 -4.77 2.43 9.40
CA LEU A 61 -5.33 2.73 8.07
C LEU A 61 -6.54 3.65 8.21
#